data_AF-A0A1Q9HHP5-F1
#
_entry.id   AF-A0A1Q9HHP5-F1
#
_cell.length_a   1.000
_cell.length_b   1.000
_cell.length_c   1.000
_cell.angle_alpha   90.00
_cell.angle_beta   90.00
_cell.angle_gamma   90.00
#
_symmetry.space_group_name_H-M   'P 1'
#
loop_
_entity.id
_entity.type
_entity.pdbx_description
1 polymer ?
#
loop_
_entity_poly.entity_id
_entity_poly.type
_entity_poly.pdbx_seq_one_letter_code
_entity_poly.pdbx_strand_id
1 'polypeptide(L)'
;MHKLDLTKMLKWETVIYLSHALFLSVIISTGGVIQELIDGILFGVQANLIDSIYEGGIALNEYHLFDWATSPYLITLILPCYFVVLMSLKPDSATMKNLTLMGGLYILLCVSDTLINLIYKDVDFTPLSTHYIYNFFGTLAIFLLYKLIVLSSRELLIKIDTDSKALFKFIEPLIMAAASVLYLTLLFVIQSSTMTVSPSHINITIKPPLDLFYSTNNNNSSNENRGFDIPIVKSRINKLDWKLFSTDMSIDYLIDSSVSTALEVRVLNGCGINPTISEIEEYLALTPAITIPNISNTLLEFDDGQVDMRLLSNGFVNESISLDNSSIKQASITLEEDDDKYRISRFIANDETISHNSWEGTTTYIFFLSGFSQDKEKPMRTARIASNELNAKFNFSFVNVNLEKPIDSMCTSLPISKNGNYEIETPIGGLALTFISDNNQTPFTFRQGKHNSSIEGISGWVFKEHVDEKQLERTIDNGLLSFIAGSAKITSLNVDGEPYSVHDRHSIAIKKGEIVASHTDNGTIRLVGSAGVFFLDNKRVNQSRWEKLGTEYQLAILTIIFATIAFCVKQFVKHTQNNQIKTKD
;
A
#
# COMPACT_ATOMS: atom_id res chain seq x y z
N MET A 1 42.45 -24.45 35.63
CA MET A 1 41.80 -24.56 34.31
C MET A 1 41.52 -26.04 34.02
N HIS A 2 40.29 -26.50 34.21
CA HIS A 2 39.88 -27.83 33.76
C HIS A 2 39.73 -27.81 32.24
N LYS A 3 40.41 -28.72 31.53
CA LYS A 3 40.21 -28.94 30.09
C LYS A 3 38.73 -29.21 29.82
N LEU A 4 38.13 -28.40 28.96
CA LEU A 4 36.76 -28.58 28.49
C LEU A 4 36.74 -29.83 27.60
N ASP A 5 36.29 -30.96 28.16
CA ASP A 5 36.21 -32.23 27.44
C ASP A 5 34.92 -32.27 26.60
N LEU A 6 35.02 -31.78 25.35
CA LEU A 6 33.91 -31.69 24.39
C LEU A 6 33.20 -33.03 24.15
N THR A 7 33.89 -34.16 24.32
CA THR A 7 33.27 -35.49 24.11
C THR A 7 32.31 -35.88 25.22
N LYS A 8 32.47 -35.33 26.44
CA LYS A 8 31.47 -35.47 27.52
C LYS A 8 30.29 -34.51 27.36
N MET A 9 30.45 -33.43 26.59
CA MET A 9 29.36 -32.53 26.19
C MET A 9 28.49 -33.10 25.05
N LEU A 10 28.71 -34.33 24.57
CA LEU A 10 27.75 -35.04 23.71
C LEU A 10 26.82 -35.99 24.48
N LYS A 11 26.79 -35.89 25.81
CA LYS A 11 25.92 -36.68 26.69
C LYS A 11 24.51 -36.08 26.78
N TRP A 12 23.55 -36.88 27.26
CA TRP A 12 22.17 -36.49 27.59
C TRP A 12 22.01 -35.13 28.29
N GLU A 13 23.03 -34.69 29.03
CA GLU A 13 23.08 -33.36 29.67
C GLU A 13 22.95 -32.21 28.67
N THR A 14 23.52 -32.35 27.47
CA THR A 14 23.44 -31.32 26.41
C THR A 14 22.04 -31.22 25.84
N VAL A 15 21.31 -32.34 25.74
CA VAL A 15 19.90 -32.35 25.32
C VAL A 15 19.03 -31.62 26.35
N ILE A 16 19.30 -31.84 27.65
CA ILE A 16 18.63 -31.12 28.75
C ILE A 16 18.92 -29.62 28.64
N TYR A 17 20.19 -29.22 28.54
CA TYR A 17 20.57 -27.81 28.46
C TYR A 17 20.00 -27.12 27.23
N LEU A 18 20.00 -27.80 26.08
CA LEU A 18 19.44 -27.29 24.84
C LEU A 18 17.92 -27.10 24.95
N SER A 19 17.19 -28.04 25.56
CA SER A 19 15.74 -27.90 25.75
C SER A 19 15.37 -26.72 26.68
N HIS A 20 16.15 -26.48 27.73
CA HIS A 20 15.98 -25.33 28.60
C HIS A 20 16.34 -24.01 27.89
N ALA A 21 17.42 -24.03 27.10
CA ALA A 21 17.83 -22.90 26.28
C ALA A 21 16.77 -22.53 25.24
N LEU A 22 16.17 -23.53 24.59
CA LEU A 22 15.10 -23.35 23.63
C LEU A 22 13.86 -22.75 24.27
N PHE A 23 13.47 -23.22 25.47
CA PHE A 23 12.35 -22.63 26.19
C PHE A 23 12.62 -21.16 26.57
N LEU A 24 13.82 -20.84 27.07
CA LEU A 24 14.20 -19.46 27.38
C LEU A 24 14.26 -18.58 26.12
N SER A 25 14.80 -19.09 25.02
CA SER A 25 14.86 -18.33 23.76
C SER A 25 13.46 -18.05 23.22
N VAL A 26 12.52 -19.00 23.34
CA VAL A 26 11.11 -18.78 22.99
C VAL A 26 10.54 -17.64 23.82
N ILE A 27 10.62 -17.69 25.15
CA ILE A 27 10.07 -16.63 26.02
C ILE A 27 10.67 -15.25 25.68
N ILE A 28 11.99 -15.17 25.54
CA ILE A 28 12.67 -13.90 25.25
C ILE A 28 12.26 -13.38 23.87
N SER A 29 12.25 -14.24 22.85
CA SER A 29 11.89 -13.85 21.48
C SER A 29 10.46 -13.34 21.35
N THR A 30 9.54 -13.83 22.20
CA THR A 30 8.15 -13.37 22.24
C THR A 30 7.91 -12.14 23.13
N GLY A 31 8.96 -11.59 23.75
CA GLY A 31 8.85 -10.47 24.69
C GLY A 31 8.19 -9.23 24.08
N GLY A 32 8.58 -8.84 22.87
CA GLY A 32 7.98 -7.70 22.16
C GLY A 32 6.49 -7.90 21.88
N VAL A 33 6.08 -9.10 21.46
CA VAL A 33 4.67 -9.44 21.25
C VAL A 33 3.86 -9.32 22.54
N ILE A 34 4.41 -9.75 23.68
CA ILE A 34 3.73 -9.62 24.97
C ILE A 34 3.57 -8.14 25.35
N GLN A 35 4.57 -7.30 25.07
CA GLN A 35 4.47 -5.85 25.31
C GLN A 35 3.34 -5.23 24.47
N GLU A 36 3.33 -5.48 23.16
CA GLU A 36 2.26 -5.04 22.26
C GLU A 36 0.88 -5.54 22.71
N LEU A 37 0.80 -6.80 23.16
CA LEU A 37 -0.44 -7.40 23.67
C LEU A 37 -0.93 -6.67 24.92
N ILE A 38 -0.04 -6.39 25.87
CA ILE A 38 -0.37 -5.70 27.12
C ILE A 38 -0.82 -4.26 26.81
N ASP A 39 -0.08 -3.56 25.96
CA ASP A 39 -0.41 -2.19 25.59
C ASP A 39 -1.77 -2.13 24.87
N GLY A 40 -2.02 -3.05 23.94
CA GLY A 40 -3.31 -3.13 23.25
C GLY A 40 -4.48 -3.50 24.17
N ILE A 41 -4.26 -4.33 25.20
CA ILE A 41 -5.28 -4.68 26.18
C ILE A 41 -5.59 -3.52 27.13
N LEU A 42 -4.56 -2.79 27.58
CA LEU A 42 -4.69 -1.74 28.60
C LEU A 42 -5.15 -0.39 28.03
N PHE A 43 -4.64 -0.01 26.86
CA PHE A 43 -4.86 1.34 26.31
C PHE A 43 -5.85 1.36 25.14
N GLY A 44 -6.24 0.18 24.62
CA GLY A 44 -6.97 0.08 23.36
C GLY A 44 -6.04 0.43 22.20
N VAL A 45 -6.12 -0.32 21.11
CA VAL A 45 -5.20 -0.07 19.98
C VAL A 45 -5.75 1.10 19.17
N GLN A 46 -5.38 2.33 19.53
CA GLN A 46 -5.45 3.46 18.61
C GLN A 46 -4.29 3.36 17.61
N ALA A 47 -4.35 2.39 16.69
CA ALA A 47 -3.36 2.30 15.62
C ALA A 47 -3.58 3.48 14.66
N ASN A 48 -2.55 4.33 14.49
CA ASN A 48 -2.58 5.27 13.40
C ASN A 48 -2.37 4.54 12.07
N LEU A 49 -2.96 5.07 11.00
CA LEU A 49 -2.75 4.54 9.65
C LEU A 49 -1.26 4.48 9.29
N ILE A 50 -0.47 5.50 9.67
CA ILE A 50 0.97 5.57 9.42
C ILE A 50 1.72 4.46 10.17
N ASP A 51 1.46 4.30 11.46
CA ASP A 51 2.04 3.22 12.28
C ASP A 51 1.68 1.84 11.72
N SER A 52 0.44 1.67 11.21
CA SER A 52 0.00 0.42 10.59
C SER A 52 0.63 0.12 9.22
N ILE A 53 1.08 1.14 8.48
CA ILE A 53 1.72 1.01 7.16
C ILE A 53 3.23 0.83 7.30
N TYR A 54 3.87 1.53 8.23
CA TYR A 54 5.33 1.51 8.43
C TYR A 54 5.81 0.44 9.40
N GLU A 55 5.06 0.13 10.46
CA GLU A 55 5.46 -0.90 11.44
C GLU A 55 4.80 -2.26 11.18
N GLY A 56 3.89 -2.35 10.20
CA GLY A 56 3.20 -3.59 9.82
C GLY A 56 2.35 -4.24 10.93
N GLY A 57 2.26 -3.65 12.12
CA GLY A 57 2.01 -4.41 13.34
C GLY A 57 0.57 -4.82 13.61
N ILE A 58 -0.43 -3.94 13.40
CA ILE A 58 -1.66 -4.07 14.20
C ILE A 58 -2.96 -4.23 13.40
N ALA A 59 -2.92 -4.13 12.08
CA ALA A 59 -4.15 -4.24 11.27
C ALA A 59 -4.07 -5.23 10.10
N LEU A 60 -2.88 -5.68 9.68
CA LEU A 60 -2.72 -6.38 8.39
C LEU A 60 -2.04 -7.74 8.46
N ASN A 61 -1.32 -8.03 9.55
CA ASN A 61 -0.60 -9.30 9.66
C ASN A 61 -1.55 -10.40 10.15
N GLU A 62 -1.97 -11.24 9.21
CA GLU A 62 -2.31 -12.62 9.52
C GLU A 62 -1.00 -13.31 9.95
N TYR A 63 -0.60 -13.13 11.20
CA TYR A 63 0.54 -13.85 11.73
C TYR A 63 0.24 -15.35 11.67
N HIS A 64 1.14 -16.13 11.06
CA HIS A 64 1.08 -17.58 11.18
C HIS A 64 1.95 -18.02 12.36
N LEU A 65 1.48 -19.01 13.13
CA LEU A 65 2.26 -19.61 14.23
C LEU A 65 3.66 -20.06 13.76
N PHE A 66 3.78 -20.47 12.49
CA PHE A 66 5.05 -20.88 11.90
C PHE A 66 6.04 -19.72 11.81
N ASP A 67 5.61 -18.53 11.42
CA ASP A 67 6.48 -17.36 11.28
C ASP A 67 7.14 -16.99 12.62
N TRP A 68 6.42 -17.21 13.71
CA TRP A 68 6.93 -17.03 15.07
C TRP A 68 7.92 -18.12 15.45
N ALA A 69 7.58 -19.37 15.14
CA ALA A 69 8.42 -20.53 15.42
C ALA A 69 9.73 -20.52 14.60
N THR A 70 9.76 -19.83 13.46
CA THR A 70 10.96 -19.69 12.61
C THR A 70 11.56 -18.30 12.61
N SER A 71 11.16 -17.42 13.54
CA SER A 71 11.69 -16.06 13.61
C SER A 71 13.23 -16.09 13.71
N PRO A 72 13.96 -15.32 12.89
CA PRO A 72 15.42 -15.22 12.98
C PRO A 72 15.91 -14.84 14.39
N TYR A 73 15.12 -14.05 15.13
CA TYR A 73 15.39 -13.69 16.52
C TYR A 73 15.37 -14.89 17.46
N LEU A 74 14.47 -15.86 17.24
CA LEU A 74 14.44 -17.09 18.04
C LEU A 74 15.74 -17.89 17.87
N ILE A 75 16.17 -18.07 16.61
CA ILE A 75 17.35 -18.89 16.28
C ILE A 75 18.62 -18.27 16.85
N THR A 76 18.77 -16.95 16.77
CA THR A 76 19.96 -16.25 17.29
C THR A 76 20.05 -16.27 18.81
N LEU A 77 18.92 -16.38 19.53
CA LEU A 77 18.87 -16.42 20.99
C LEU A 77 19.14 -17.80 21.62
N ILE A 78 19.04 -18.90 20.85
CA ILE A 78 19.26 -20.26 21.39
C ILE A 78 20.67 -20.40 21.98
N LEU A 79 21.72 -19.97 21.25
CA LEU A 79 23.11 -20.14 21.69
C LEU A 79 23.45 -19.28 22.94
N PRO A 80 23.08 -17.98 23.00
CA PRO A 80 23.22 -17.21 24.23
C PRO A 80 22.45 -17.79 25.42
N CYS A 81 21.20 -18.23 25.21
CA CYS A 81 20.41 -18.87 26.27
C CYS A 81 21.07 -20.17 26.76
N TYR A 82 21.64 -20.96 25.85
CA TYR A 82 22.40 -22.17 26.19
C TYR A 82 23.59 -21.85 27.09
N PHE A 83 24.33 -20.78 26.80
CA PHE A 83 25.44 -20.34 27.63
C PHE A 83 24.98 -19.90 29.03
N VAL A 84 23.88 -19.15 29.12
CA VAL A 84 23.29 -18.74 30.40
C VAL A 84 22.87 -19.95 31.25
N VAL A 85 22.18 -20.93 30.64
CA VAL A 85 21.79 -22.17 31.31
C VAL A 85 23.02 -22.92 31.81
N LEU A 86 24.01 -23.11 30.95
CA LEU A 86 25.24 -23.83 31.29
C LEU A 86 26.01 -23.17 32.44
N MET A 87 26.09 -21.84 32.44
CA MET A 87 26.74 -21.09 33.52
C MET A 87 25.94 -21.14 34.82
N SER A 88 24.61 -21.13 34.75
CA SER A 88 23.74 -21.21 35.93
C SER A 88 23.84 -22.53 36.69
N LEU A 89 24.36 -23.58 36.06
CA LEU A 89 24.47 -24.92 36.66
C LEU A 89 25.82 -25.16 37.36
N LYS A 90 26.83 -24.32 37.11
CA LYS A 90 28.17 -24.45 37.71
C LYS A 90 28.22 -24.21 39.22
N PRO A 91 27.50 -23.25 39.81
CA PRO A 91 27.59 -23.00 41.25
C PRO A 91 27.02 -24.17 42.05
N ASP A 92 27.61 -24.50 43.21
CA ASP A 92 27.14 -25.63 44.02
C ASP A 92 25.84 -25.32 44.79
N SER A 93 25.65 -24.08 45.22
CA SER A 93 24.47 -23.68 46.01
C SER A 93 23.28 -23.26 45.14
N ALA A 94 22.07 -23.65 45.55
CA ALA A 94 20.83 -23.32 44.83
C ALA A 94 20.62 -21.79 44.68
N THR A 95 21.01 -21.03 45.71
CA THR A 95 20.94 -19.55 45.70
C THR A 95 21.84 -18.97 44.61
N MET A 96 23.10 -19.44 44.51
CA MET A 96 24.02 -18.96 43.48
C MET A 96 23.58 -19.39 42.09
N LYS A 97 23.04 -20.60 41.90
CA LYS A 97 22.46 -21.01 40.61
C LYS A 97 21.37 -20.06 40.14
N ASN A 98 20.46 -19.68 41.05
CA ASN A 98 19.38 -18.74 40.75
C ASN A 98 19.90 -17.34 40.42
N LEU A 99 20.87 -16.85 41.19
CA LEU A 99 21.47 -15.54 40.99
C LEU A 99 22.25 -15.46 39.66
N THR A 100 23.00 -16.52 39.31
CA THR A 100 23.69 -16.63 38.02
C THR A 100 22.71 -16.70 36.86
N LEU A 101 21.60 -17.44 36.99
CA LEU A 101 20.56 -17.48 35.97
C LEU A 101 19.93 -16.10 35.75
N MET A 102 19.50 -15.45 36.84
CA MET A 102 18.85 -14.13 36.78
C MET A 102 19.81 -13.07 36.23
N GLY A 103 21.04 -13.00 36.76
CA GLY A 103 22.06 -12.06 36.27
C GLY A 103 22.45 -12.34 34.82
N GLY A 104 22.55 -13.60 34.42
CA GLY A 104 22.84 -14.00 33.03
C GLY A 104 21.74 -13.60 32.04
N LEU A 105 20.47 -13.80 32.41
CA LEU A 105 19.32 -13.35 31.62
C LEU A 105 19.28 -11.82 31.50
N TYR A 106 19.53 -11.09 32.58
CA TYR A 106 19.59 -9.63 32.57
C TYR A 106 20.69 -9.10 31.63
N ILE A 107 21.90 -9.65 31.75
CA ILE A 107 23.02 -9.28 30.86
C ILE A 107 22.67 -9.61 29.41
N LEU A 108 22.07 -10.78 29.15
CA LEU A 108 21.66 -11.18 27.81
C LEU A 108 20.68 -10.18 27.18
N LEU A 109 19.62 -9.77 27.89
CA LEU A 109 18.67 -8.80 27.40
C LEU A 109 19.33 -7.44 27.13
N CYS A 110 20.11 -6.92 28.08
CA CYS A 110 20.79 -5.63 27.92
C CYS A 110 21.79 -5.62 26.75
N VAL A 111 22.54 -6.71 26.56
CA VAL A 111 23.47 -6.85 25.42
C VAL A 111 22.69 -6.95 24.11
N SER A 112 21.58 -7.68 24.08
CA SER A 112 20.75 -7.83 22.88
C SER A 112 20.18 -6.48 22.46
N ASP A 113 19.60 -5.71 23.38
CA ASP A 113 19.07 -4.36 23.08
C ASP A 113 20.18 -3.42 22.63
N THR A 114 21.35 -3.47 23.29
CA THR A 114 22.50 -2.63 22.90
C THR A 114 22.97 -2.96 21.48
N LEU A 115 23.03 -4.25 21.12
CA LEU A 115 23.42 -4.69 19.78
C LEU A 115 22.38 -4.29 18.73
N ILE A 116 21.09 -4.45 19.01
CA ILE A 116 20.00 -4.03 18.12
C ILE A 116 20.11 -2.51 17.87
N ASN A 117 20.24 -1.72 18.93
CA ASN A 117 20.38 -0.26 18.82
C ASN A 117 21.64 0.15 18.04
N LEU A 118 22.75 -0.58 18.20
CA LEU A 118 24.00 -0.29 17.50
C LEU A 118 23.95 -0.63 16.01
N ILE A 119 23.16 -1.65 15.64
CA ILE A 119 22.98 -2.09 14.25
C ILE A 119 21.97 -1.20 13.50
N TYR A 120 20.90 -0.77 14.16
CA TYR A 120 19.77 -0.02 13.55
C TYR A 120 19.85 1.52 13.67
N LYS A 121 21.05 2.05 13.94
CA LYS A 121 21.59 3.41 13.68
C LYS A 121 20.85 4.72 14.07
N ASP A 122 19.59 4.75 14.49
CA ASP A 122 18.89 6.01 14.78
C ASP A 122 18.25 6.04 16.20
N VAL A 123 19.04 6.14 17.28
CA VAL A 123 18.44 6.45 18.59
C VAL A 123 19.33 7.31 19.51
N ASP A 124 18.69 8.33 20.08
CA ASP A 124 19.11 9.11 21.26
C ASP A 124 19.58 8.23 22.42
N PHE A 125 20.45 8.74 23.29
CA PHE A 125 20.98 7.99 24.46
C PHE A 125 20.01 7.94 25.67
N THR A 126 19.03 8.84 25.72
CA THR A 126 18.03 8.95 26.80
C THR A 126 17.15 7.70 27.01
N PRO A 127 16.75 6.91 25.98
CA PRO A 127 15.98 5.67 26.13
C PRO A 127 16.77 4.51 26.76
N LEU A 128 18.11 4.50 26.69
CA LEU A 128 18.92 3.34 27.08
C LEU A 128 18.76 2.98 28.57
N SER A 129 18.67 4.00 29.43
CA SER A 129 18.45 3.83 30.87
C SER A 129 17.08 3.21 31.18
N THR A 130 16.05 3.61 30.43
CA THR A 130 14.69 3.07 30.56
C THR A 130 14.63 1.62 30.09
N HIS A 131 15.31 1.27 29.00
CA HIS A 131 15.43 -0.11 28.53
C HIS A 131 16.10 -1.02 29.57
N TYR A 132 17.14 -0.56 30.27
CA TYR A 132 17.76 -1.35 31.35
C TYR A 132 16.82 -1.59 32.53
N ILE A 133 15.99 -0.61 32.90
CA ILE A 133 14.97 -0.78 33.94
C ILE A 133 13.92 -1.80 33.47
N TYR A 134 13.44 -1.70 32.23
CA TYR A 134 12.50 -2.67 31.68
C TYR A 134 13.09 -4.08 31.59
N ASN A 135 14.36 -4.21 31.19
CA ASN A 135 15.07 -5.49 31.16
C ASN A 135 15.22 -6.11 32.55
N PHE A 136 15.35 -5.30 33.60
CA PHE A 136 15.37 -5.82 34.97
C PHE A 136 14.02 -6.46 35.34
N PHE A 137 12.91 -5.77 35.10
CA PHE A 137 11.57 -6.31 35.37
C PHE A 137 11.22 -7.49 34.44
N GLY A 138 11.58 -7.39 33.16
CA GLY A 138 11.43 -8.47 32.18
C GLY A 138 12.21 -9.72 32.59
N THR A 139 13.46 -9.56 33.04
CA THR A 139 14.27 -10.66 33.58
C THR A 139 13.60 -11.34 34.76
N LEU A 140 13.05 -10.55 35.70
CA LEU A 140 12.36 -11.10 36.86
C LEU A 140 11.15 -11.93 36.43
N ALA A 141 10.35 -11.45 35.48
CA ALA A 141 9.20 -12.18 34.94
C ALA A 141 9.62 -13.48 34.24
N ILE A 142 10.62 -13.42 33.36
CA ILE A 142 11.18 -14.59 32.64
C ILE A 142 11.70 -15.62 33.64
N PHE A 143 12.47 -15.18 34.64
CA PHE A 143 13.04 -16.04 35.67
C PHE A 143 11.94 -16.75 36.48
N LEU A 144 10.91 -16.02 36.92
CA LEU A 144 9.80 -16.59 37.69
C LEU A 144 9.01 -17.60 36.85
N LEU A 145 8.70 -17.28 35.59
CA LEU A 145 8.00 -18.19 34.67
C LEU A 145 8.82 -19.47 34.43
N TYR A 146 10.11 -19.31 34.11
CA TYR A 146 11.02 -20.43 33.93
C TYR A 146 11.09 -21.31 35.17
N LYS A 147 11.21 -20.72 36.37
CA LYS A 147 11.24 -21.48 37.61
C LYS A 147 9.94 -22.19 37.91
N LEU A 148 8.79 -21.57 37.63
CA LEU A 148 7.49 -22.21 37.80
C LEU A 148 7.40 -23.49 36.96
N ILE A 149 7.80 -23.42 35.68
CA ILE A 149 7.79 -24.57 34.78
C ILE A 149 8.76 -25.67 35.25
N VAL A 150 10.00 -25.30 35.61
CA VAL A 150 11.00 -26.27 36.09
C VAL A 150 10.60 -26.92 37.42
N LEU A 151 9.95 -26.19 38.32
CA LEU A 151 9.46 -26.76 39.58
C LEU A 151 8.26 -27.69 39.33
N SER A 152 7.33 -27.26 38.48
CA SER A 152 6.14 -28.05 38.12
C SER A 152 6.53 -29.35 37.41
N SER A 153 7.50 -29.30 36.49
CA SER A 153 8.00 -30.49 35.80
C SER A 153 8.66 -31.48 36.77
N ARG A 154 9.43 -30.98 37.75
CA ARG A 154 10.04 -31.81 38.79
C ARG A 154 9.01 -32.46 39.71
N GLU A 155 8.00 -31.71 40.16
CA GLU A 155 6.93 -32.29 40.99
C GLU A 155 6.13 -33.35 40.22
N LEU A 156 5.86 -33.12 38.94
CA LEU A 156 5.22 -34.11 38.07
C LEU A 156 6.08 -35.38 37.94
N LEU A 157 7.37 -35.23 37.68
CA LEU A 157 8.31 -36.34 37.54
C LEU A 157 8.46 -37.15 38.84
N ILE A 158 8.46 -36.50 40.00
CA ILE A 158 8.49 -37.18 41.31
C ILE A 158 7.22 -38.02 41.51
N LYS A 159 6.04 -37.54 41.08
CA LYS A 159 4.78 -38.29 41.20
C LYS A 159 4.68 -39.51 40.28
N ILE A 160 5.45 -39.53 39.19
CA ILE A 160 5.46 -40.64 38.23
C ILE A 160 6.34 -41.82 38.74
N ASP A 161 6.91 -41.71 39.95
CA ASP A 161 7.66 -42.76 40.65
C ASP A 161 8.80 -43.37 39.82
N THR A 162 9.48 -42.51 39.06
CA THR A 162 10.64 -42.94 38.26
C THR A 162 11.90 -42.94 39.13
N ASP A 163 12.17 -44.06 39.80
CA ASP A 163 13.47 -44.33 40.44
C ASP A 163 14.63 -44.34 39.42
N SER A 164 14.32 -44.47 38.13
CA SER A 164 15.30 -44.43 37.05
C SER A 164 15.75 -43.01 36.71
N LYS A 165 16.95 -42.65 37.18
CA LYS A 165 17.69 -41.43 36.76
C LYS A 165 17.84 -41.30 35.24
N ALA A 166 17.82 -42.40 34.49
CA ALA A 166 17.91 -42.37 33.03
C ALA A 166 16.59 -41.91 32.39
N LEU A 167 15.46 -42.32 32.95
CA LEU A 167 14.13 -41.97 32.48
C LEU A 167 13.82 -40.48 32.76
N PHE A 168 14.26 -39.97 33.91
CA PHE A 168 14.21 -38.54 34.23
C PHE A 168 14.95 -37.68 33.19
N LYS A 169 16.16 -38.10 32.79
CA LYS A 169 16.97 -37.41 31.77
C LYS A 169 16.34 -37.42 30.37
N PHE A 170 15.44 -38.36 30.11
CA PHE A 170 14.71 -38.47 28.84
C PHE A 170 13.42 -37.65 28.84
N ILE A 171 12.67 -37.66 29.93
CA ILE A 171 11.37 -36.97 30.02
C ILE A 171 11.54 -35.46 30.24
N GLU A 172 12.51 -35.00 31.04
CA GLU A 172 12.68 -33.56 31.33
C GLU A 172 12.82 -32.71 30.04
N PRO A 173 13.67 -33.07 29.06
CA PRO A 173 13.73 -32.35 27.79
C PRO A 173 12.42 -32.35 27.00
N LEU A 174 11.66 -33.45 27.02
CA LEU A 174 10.38 -33.55 26.34
C LEU A 174 9.33 -32.64 26.98
N ILE A 175 9.29 -32.57 28.31
CA ILE A 175 8.41 -31.65 29.03
C ILE A 175 8.77 -30.20 28.69
N MET A 176 10.05 -29.85 28.67
CA MET A 176 10.49 -28.49 28.34
C MET A 176 10.16 -28.12 26.90
N ALA A 177 10.38 -29.02 25.94
CA ALA A 177 10.00 -28.81 24.54
C ALA A 177 8.47 -28.65 24.39
N ALA A 178 7.68 -29.50 25.06
CA ALA A 178 6.23 -29.40 25.08
C ALA A 178 5.76 -28.07 25.71
N ALA A 179 6.40 -27.63 26.78
CA ALA A 179 6.12 -26.33 27.42
C ALA A 179 6.41 -25.16 26.47
N SER A 180 7.48 -25.21 25.67
CA SER A 180 7.78 -24.20 24.64
C SER A 180 6.66 -24.11 23.59
N VAL A 181 6.24 -25.26 23.05
CA VAL A 181 5.19 -25.32 22.02
C VAL A 181 3.86 -24.84 22.60
N LEU A 182 3.51 -25.30 23.81
CA LEU A 182 2.29 -24.88 24.50
C LEU A 182 2.29 -23.37 24.76
N TYR A 183 3.40 -22.83 25.26
CA TYR A 183 3.54 -21.40 25.52
C TYR A 183 3.38 -20.57 24.24
N LEU A 184 4.07 -20.95 23.16
CA LEU A 184 3.99 -20.24 21.88
C LEU A 184 2.57 -20.31 21.31
N THR A 185 1.94 -21.49 21.36
CA THR A 185 0.57 -21.70 20.89
C THR A 185 -0.44 -20.89 21.70
N LEU A 186 -0.28 -20.88 23.03
CA LEU A 186 -1.16 -20.12 23.91
C LEU A 186 -1.03 -18.62 23.65
N LEU A 187 0.20 -18.10 23.52
CA LEU A 187 0.44 -16.70 23.23
C LEU A 187 -0.16 -16.32 21.87
N PHE A 188 0.04 -17.16 20.85
CA PHE A 188 -0.56 -16.99 19.53
C PHE A 188 -2.09 -16.95 19.58
N VAL A 189 -2.71 -17.91 20.28
CA VAL A 189 -4.17 -17.95 20.44
C VAL A 189 -4.67 -16.72 21.19
N ILE A 190 -3.99 -16.28 22.25
CA ILE A 190 -4.37 -15.08 23.00
C ILE A 190 -4.28 -13.86 22.09
N GLN A 191 -3.14 -13.64 21.44
CA GLN A 191 -2.95 -12.47 20.57
C GLN A 191 -3.93 -12.48 19.39
N SER A 192 -4.12 -13.63 18.72
CA SER A 192 -5.12 -13.75 17.66
C SER A 192 -6.55 -13.53 18.17
N SER A 193 -6.85 -13.92 19.40
CA SER A 193 -8.20 -13.73 19.96
C SER A 193 -8.45 -12.31 20.45
N THR A 194 -7.42 -11.57 20.85
CA THR A 194 -7.56 -10.20 21.38
C THR A 194 -7.30 -9.12 20.34
N MET A 195 -6.23 -9.26 19.55
CA MET A 195 -5.73 -8.23 18.63
C MET A 195 -6.30 -8.33 17.22
N THR A 196 -6.86 -9.48 16.81
CA THR A 196 -7.49 -9.58 15.49
C THR A 196 -8.66 -8.61 15.39
N VAL A 197 -8.56 -7.72 14.40
CA VAL A 197 -9.61 -6.77 14.07
C VAL A 197 -10.77 -7.54 13.45
N SER A 198 -11.97 -7.35 13.98
CA SER A 198 -13.15 -7.97 13.40
C SER A 198 -13.59 -7.16 12.18
N PRO A 199 -13.96 -7.80 11.06
CA PRO A 199 -14.61 -7.09 9.97
C PRO A 199 -15.84 -6.33 10.49
N SER A 200 -16.00 -5.09 10.03
CA SER A 200 -17.15 -4.26 10.37
C SER A 200 -18.00 -4.00 9.13
N HIS A 201 -19.32 -4.02 9.30
CA HIS A 201 -20.25 -3.64 8.26
C HIS A 201 -20.30 -2.12 8.17
N ILE A 202 -19.95 -1.57 7.02
CA ILE A 202 -19.95 -0.13 6.79
C ILE A 202 -21.05 0.26 5.81
N ASN A 203 -21.62 1.44 6.03
CA ASN A 203 -22.47 2.14 5.09
C ASN A 203 -22.06 3.62 5.09
N ILE A 204 -21.30 4.02 4.08
CA ILE A 204 -20.69 5.34 3.98
C ILE A 204 -21.27 6.03 2.75
N THR A 205 -21.69 7.28 2.90
CA THR A 205 -22.05 8.14 1.76
C THR A 205 -21.05 9.28 1.67
N ILE A 206 -20.38 9.39 0.54
CA ILE A 206 -19.35 10.40 0.25
C ILE A 206 -19.81 11.33 -0.88
N LYS A 207 -19.44 12.60 -0.80
CA LYS A 207 -19.78 13.66 -1.76
C LYS A 207 -18.51 14.34 -2.32
N PRO A 208 -18.49 14.77 -3.59
CA PRO A 208 -17.51 15.71 -4.11
C PRO A 208 -17.30 16.95 -3.21
N PRO A 209 -16.05 17.45 -3.06
CA PRO A 209 -14.84 16.97 -3.70
C PRO A 209 -14.29 15.65 -3.11
N LEU A 210 -13.81 14.77 -3.98
CA LEU A 210 -13.26 13.45 -3.66
C LEU A 210 -11.87 13.31 -4.28
N ASP A 211 -10.90 12.78 -3.53
CA ASP A 211 -9.58 12.37 -4.03
C ASP A 211 -9.31 10.96 -3.51
N LEU A 212 -9.37 9.94 -4.37
CA LEU A 212 -9.43 8.54 -3.98
C LEU A 212 -8.42 7.67 -4.75
N PHE A 213 -7.80 6.75 -4.03
CA PHE A 213 -7.13 5.56 -4.54
C PHE A 213 -8.06 4.37 -4.28
N TYR A 214 -8.25 3.49 -5.26
CA TYR A 214 -9.11 2.33 -5.10
C TYR A 214 -8.61 1.13 -5.90
N SER A 215 -8.97 -0.08 -5.45
CA SER A 215 -8.73 -1.31 -6.20
C SER A 215 -9.98 -2.16 -6.27
N THR A 216 -10.09 -2.89 -7.38
CA THR A 216 -11.15 -3.85 -7.65
C THR A 216 -10.56 -5.24 -7.76
N ASN A 217 -11.19 -6.24 -7.15
CA ASN A 217 -10.75 -7.62 -7.25
C ASN A 217 -11.37 -8.27 -8.50
N ASN A 218 -10.80 -8.03 -9.69
CA ASN A 218 -11.33 -8.48 -10.98
C ASN A 218 -11.05 -9.97 -11.29
N ASN A 219 -11.15 -10.84 -10.28
CA ASN A 219 -10.93 -12.28 -10.49
C ASN A 219 -12.11 -13.00 -11.15
N ASN A 220 -13.26 -12.35 -11.34
CA ASN A 220 -14.44 -12.98 -11.96
C ASN A 220 -14.95 -12.19 -13.17
N SER A 221 -14.80 -12.77 -14.35
CA SER A 221 -15.27 -12.27 -15.66
C SER A 221 -16.80 -12.39 -15.87
N SER A 222 -17.56 -12.73 -14.83
CA SER A 222 -19.03 -12.80 -14.89
C SER A 222 -19.63 -11.39 -14.81
N ASN A 223 -20.58 -11.08 -15.70
CA ASN A 223 -21.30 -9.79 -15.75
C ASN A 223 -21.97 -9.36 -14.42
N GLU A 224 -22.16 -10.27 -13.47
CA GLU A 224 -22.78 -10.00 -12.16
C GLU A 224 -21.81 -9.41 -11.12
N ASN A 225 -20.49 -9.50 -11.33
CA ASN A 225 -19.45 -9.04 -10.38
C ASN A 225 -18.47 -8.06 -11.04
N ARG A 226 -18.98 -7.02 -11.70
CA ARG A 226 -18.11 -5.96 -12.23
C ARG A 226 -17.45 -5.20 -11.08
N GLY A 227 -16.16 -4.91 -11.22
CA GLY A 227 -15.45 -4.01 -10.30
C GLY A 227 -15.96 -2.59 -10.42
N PHE A 228 -15.95 -1.83 -9.31
CA PHE A 228 -16.27 -0.40 -9.33
C PHE A 228 -15.24 0.37 -10.15
N ASP A 229 -15.67 1.26 -11.03
CA ASP A 229 -14.75 2.08 -11.80
C ASP A 229 -15.31 3.50 -11.91
N ILE A 230 -14.40 4.47 -11.90
CA ILE A 230 -14.70 5.84 -12.32
C ILE A 230 -14.04 5.98 -13.70
N PRO A 231 -14.65 5.43 -14.77
CA PRO A 231 -14.14 5.58 -16.10
C PRO A 231 -14.30 7.04 -16.50
N ILE A 232 -13.31 7.62 -17.15
CA ILE A 232 -13.50 8.95 -17.77
C ILE A 232 -14.37 8.85 -19.03
N VAL A 233 -14.68 7.62 -19.48
CA VAL A 233 -14.88 7.37 -20.91
C VAL A 233 -16.15 6.64 -21.35
N LYS A 234 -17.14 6.49 -20.47
CA LYS A 234 -18.41 5.87 -20.88
C LYS A 234 -19.45 6.84 -21.45
N SER A 235 -19.16 8.14 -21.49
CA SER A 235 -20.09 9.17 -21.97
C SER A 235 -19.39 10.22 -22.84
N ARG A 236 -20.09 10.70 -23.89
CA ARG A 236 -19.66 11.73 -24.86
C ARG A 236 -18.58 12.66 -24.29
N ILE A 237 -17.33 12.46 -24.70
CA ILE A 237 -16.22 13.32 -24.28
C ILE A 237 -16.06 14.37 -25.37
N ASN A 238 -16.28 15.64 -25.05
CA ASN A 238 -15.99 16.73 -26.00
C ASN A 238 -14.56 17.26 -25.86
N LYS A 239 -13.88 16.96 -24.74
CA LYS A 239 -12.53 17.41 -24.43
C LYS A 239 -11.88 16.44 -23.47
N LEU A 240 -10.70 15.94 -23.83
CA LEU A 240 -9.83 15.17 -22.96
C LEU A 240 -8.50 15.91 -22.89
N ASP A 241 -8.16 16.42 -21.72
CA ASP A 241 -6.82 16.97 -21.47
C ASP A 241 -5.99 15.89 -20.74
N TRP A 242 -4.79 15.63 -21.24
CA TRP A 242 -3.86 14.70 -20.61
C TRP A 242 -2.54 15.40 -20.29
N LYS A 243 -2.15 15.43 -19.02
CA LYS A 243 -0.87 15.99 -18.58
C LYS A 243 0.12 14.87 -18.30
N LEU A 244 1.20 14.80 -19.10
CA LEU A 244 2.18 13.72 -19.06
C LEU A 244 3.45 14.15 -18.31
N PHE A 245 4.01 13.24 -17.51
CA PHE A 245 5.16 13.54 -16.63
C PHE A 245 6.42 12.67 -16.89
N SER A 246 6.40 11.75 -17.87
CA SER A 246 7.46 10.74 -18.08
C SER A 246 8.34 10.98 -19.33
N THR A 247 9.57 10.46 -19.27
CA THR A 247 10.62 10.45 -20.32
C THR A 247 10.28 9.48 -21.46
N ASP A 248 10.69 9.81 -22.69
CA ASP A 248 10.51 9.02 -23.93
C ASP A 248 9.10 8.42 -24.11
N MET A 249 8.12 9.26 -24.44
CA MET A 249 6.77 8.82 -24.84
C MET A 249 6.83 8.08 -26.18
N SER A 250 6.10 6.97 -26.32
CA SER A 250 5.89 6.24 -27.58
C SER A 250 4.40 6.06 -27.81
N ILE A 251 3.86 6.69 -28.84
CA ILE A 251 2.48 6.43 -29.28
C ILE A 251 2.56 5.52 -30.48
N ASP A 252 1.97 4.32 -30.40
CA ASP A 252 1.81 3.43 -31.54
C ASP A 252 0.38 3.54 -32.07
N TYR A 253 0.26 4.03 -33.30
CA TYR A 253 -1.02 4.12 -34.00
C TYR A 253 -1.17 2.94 -34.97
N LEU A 254 -1.94 1.92 -34.58
CA LEU A 254 -2.16 0.73 -35.40
C LEU A 254 -3.45 0.86 -36.24
N ILE A 255 -3.27 0.96 -37.55
CA ILE A 255 -4.36 1.05 -38.51
C ILE A 255 -4.53 -0.31 -39.17
N ASP A 256 -5.77 -0.76 -39.32
CA ASP A 256 -6.07 -1.93 -40.14
C ASP A 256 -5.53 -1.71 -41.57
N SER A 257 -4.64 -2.61 -41.99
CA SER A 257 -3.98 -2.60 -43.31
C SER A 257 -4.93 -2.54 -44.53
N SER A 258 -6.23 -2.77 -44.31
CA SER A 258 -7.26 -2.69 -45.35
C SER A 258 -7.78 -1.28 -45.65
N VAL A 259 -7.41 -0.27 -44.85
CA VAL A 259 -7.90 1.12 -44.98
C VAL A 259 -6.74 2.06 -45.33
N SER A 260 -6.90 2.85 -46.41
CA SER A 260 -5.95 3.91 -46.76
C SER A 260 -6.08 5.07 -45.78
N THR A 261 -4.96 5.43 -45.15
CA THR A 261 -4.90 6.48 -44.13
C THR A 261 -3.76 7.44 -44.41
N ALA A 262 -4.04 8.73 -44.33
CA ALA A 262 -3.07 9.80 -44.44
C ALA A 262 -2.88 10.48 -43.07
N LEU A 263 -1.65 10.91 -42.77
CA LEU A 263 -1.34 11.76 -41.62
C LEU A 263 -1.04 13.17 -42.11
N GLU A 264 -1.73 14.16 -41.56
CA GLU A 264 -1.34 15.55 -41.65
C GLU A 264 -0.59 15.98 -40.39
N VAL A 265 0.59 16.58 -40.57
CA VAL A 265 1.40 17.14 -39.49
C VAL A 265 1.41 18.66 -39.59
N ARG A 266 1.10 19.34 -38.49
CA ARG A 266 1.06 20.81 -38.37
C ARG A 266 1.82 21.27 -37.13
N VAL A 267 2.54 22.39 -37.23
CA VAL A 267 3.25 23.02 -36.10
C VAL A 267 2.52 24.29 -35.66
N LEU A 268 2.26 24.38 -34.36
CA LEU A 268 1.53 25.45 -33.70
C LEU A 268 2.47 26.24 -32.77
N ASN A 269 2.25 27.56 -32.66
CA ASN A 269 2.98 28.48 -31.78
C ASN A 269 1.96 29.29 -30.94
N GLY A 270 2.13 29.32 -29.63
CA GLY A 270 1.30 30.14 -28.72
C GLY A 270 -0.10 29.58 -28.41
N CYS A 271 -0.45 28.42 -28.96
CA CYS A 271 -1.78 27.81 -28.81
C CYS A 271 -1.99 27.07 -27.47
N GLY A 272 -1.08 27.21 -26.49
CA GLY A 272 -1.14 26.45 -25.24
C GLY A 272 -1.80 27.16 -24.06
N ILE A 273 -1.93 28.50 -24.11
CA ILE A 273 -2.17 29.29 -22.89
C ILE A 273 -3.66 29.44 -22.55
N ASN A 274 -4.61 29.37 -23.50
CA ASN A 274 -6.07 29.20 -23.26
C ASN A 274 -6.95 29.22 -24.54
N PRO A 275 -6.61 28.59 -25.69
CA PRO A 275 -7.53 28.64 -26.83
C PRO A 275 -8.72 27.69 -26.66
N THR A 276 -9.89 28.14 -27.13
CA THR A 276 -11.08 27.30 -27.23
C THR A 276 -10.93 26.25 -28.34
N ILE A 277 -11.69 25.16 -28.29
CA ILE A 277 -11.63 24.12 -29.35
C ILE A 277 -11.99 24.72 -30.71
N SER A 278 -13.02 25.56 -30.77
CA SER A 278 -13.43 26.25 -31.99
C SER A 278 -12.34 27.14 -32.57
N GLU A 279 -11.57 27.84 -31.72
CA GLU A 279 -10.41 28.60 -32.17
C GLU A 279 -9.34 27.69 -32.76
N ILE A 280 -9.00 26.58 -32.08
CA ILE A 280 -8.01 25.62 -32.59
C ILE A 280 -8.45 25.04 -33.94
N GLU A 281 -9.71 24.64 -34.08
CA GLU A 281 -10.26 24.11 -35.34
C GLU A 281 -10.19 25.13 -36.48
N GLU A 282 -10.54 26.40 -36.21
CA GLU A 282 -10.42 27.49 -37.17
C GLU A 282 -8.96 27.68 -37.62
N TYR A 283 -8.01 27.64 -36.69
CA TYR A 283 -6.59 27.75 -37.01
C TYR A 283 -6.07 26.54 -37.79
N LEU A 284 -6.47 25.33 -37.41
CA LEU A 284 -6.09 24.11 -38.14
C LEU A 284 -6.55 24.17 -39.60
N ALA A 285 -7.75 24.68 -39.87
CA ALA A 285 -8.28 24.84 -41.23
C ALA A 285 -7.48 25.83 -42.10
N LEU A 286 -6.87 26.85 -41.49
CA LEU A 286 -6.13 27.92 -42.19
C LEU A 286 -4.62 27.64 -42.37
N THR A 287 -4.13 26.56 -41.76
CA THR A 287 -2.70 26.27 -41.67
C THR A 287 -2.21 25.38 -42.84
N PRO A 288 -0.95 25.50 -43.30
CA PRO A 288 -0.34 24.49 -44.18
C PRO A 288 0.08 23.23 -43.42
N ALA A 289 -0.26 22.05 -43.94
CA ALA A 289 0.17 20.75 -43.41
C ALA A 289 1.15 20.04 -44.34
N ILE A 290 1.96 19.13 -43.77
CA ILE A 290 2.57 18.05 -44.53
C ILE A 290 1.63 16.85 -44.46
N THR A 291 1.12 16.43 -45.62
CA THR A 291 0.29 15.22 -45.74
C THR A 291 1.17 14.04 -46.14
N ILE A 292 1.04 12.93 -45.41
CA ILE A 292 1.80 11.70 -45.62
C ILE A 292 0.79 10.59 -45.89
N PRO A 293 0.71 10.06 -47.13
CA PRO A 293 -0.26 9.02 -47.47
C PRO A 293 0.20 7.62 -47.01
N ASN A 294 -0.77 6.70 -46.90
CA ASN A 294 -0.57 5.26 -46.68
C ASN A 294 0.20 4.88 -45.41
N ILE A 295 -0.07 5.55 -44.30
CA ILE A 295 0.56 5.21 -43.02
C ILE A 295 -0.11 3.98 -42.43
N SER A 296 0.69 3.00 -41.99
CA SER A 296 0.19 1.80 -41.30
C SER A 296 0.55 1.77 -39.81
N ASN A 297 1.70 2.34 -39.44
CA ASN A 297 2.12 2.55 -38.06
C ASN A 297 2.83 3.90 -37.95
N THR A 298 2.56 4.66 -36.90
CA THR A 298 3.30 5.87 -36.55
C THR A 298 3.69 5.81 -35.08
N LEU A 299 4.99 5.99 -34.85
CA LEU A 299 5.65 6.17 -33.57
C LEU A 299 5.90 7.68 -33.37
N LEU A 300 5.38 8.24 -32.28
CA LEU A 300 5.67 9.60 -31.83
C LEU A 300 6.53 9.58 -30.57
N GLU A 301 7.72 10.17 -30.64
CA GLU A 301 8.69 10.31 -29.55
C GLU A 301 8.84 11.78 -29.13
N PHE A 302 8.87 12.05 -27.83
CA PHE A 302 9.21 13.37 -27.26
C PHE A 302 10.40 13.24 -26.30
N ASP A 303 11.28 14.24 -26.30
CA ASP A 303 12.31 14.36 -25.26
C ASP A 303 11.74 14.81 -23.90
N ASP A 304 12.52 14.72 -22.83
CA ASP A 304 12.07 14.84 -21.43
C ASP A 304 11.30 16.11 -21.05
N GLY A 305 10.13 15.95 -20.40
CA GLY A 305 9.36 16.96 -19.67
C GLY A 305 7.88 17.04 -20.07
N GLN A 306 7.14 18.03 -19.55
CA GLN A 306 5.67 18.01 -19.62
C GLN A 306 5.11 18.19 -21.04
N VAL A 307 4.27 17.23 -21.44
CA VAL A 307 3.46 17.26 -22.66
C VAL A 307 2.00 17.27 -22.27
N ASP A 308 1.23 18.22 -22.82
CA ASP A 308 -0.22 18.27 -22.67
C ASP A 308 -0.88 17.79 -23.97
N MET A 309 -1.60 16.67 -23.94
CA MET A 309 -2.31 16.14 -25.10
C MET A 309 -3.79 16.53 -25.07
N ARG A 310 -4.32 16.99 -26.21
CA ARG A 310 -5.74 17.19 -26.46
C ARG A 310 -6.20 16.36 -27.64
N LEU A 311 -7.38 15.77 -27.50
CA LEU A 311 -8.07 15.05 -28.58
C LEU A 311 -9.19 15.92 -29.13
N LEU A 312 -9.17 16.20 -30.43
CA LEU A 312 -10.28 16.82 -31.17
C LEU A 312 -10.92 15.77 -32.08
N SER A 313 -12.22 15.51 -31.88
CA SER A 313 -13.06 14.73 -32.79
C SER A 313 -14.37 15.45 -33.04
N ASN A 314 -14.85 15.40 -34.28
CA ASN A 314 -15.99 16.18 -34.76
C ASN A 314 -17.31 15.51 -34.36
N GLY A 315 -17.60 15.52 -33.06
CA GLY A 315 -18.86 15.01 -32.54
C GLY A 315 -18.84 13.50 -32.34
N PHE A 316 -18.15 13.09 -31.28
CA PHE A 316 -18.02 11.74 -30.70
C PHE A 316 -19.34 10.95 -30.49
N VAL A 317 -20.06 10.59 -31.56
CA VAL A 317 -21.32 9.82 -31.41
C VAL A 317 -21.07 8.36 -31.05
N ASN A 318 -19.91 7.77 -31.39
CA ASN A 318 -19.61 6.33 -31.16
C ASN A 318 -18.13 6.04 -30.81
N GLU A 319 -17.43 6.94 -30.13
CA GLU A 319 -16.04 6.69 -29.74
C GLU A 319 -15.93 6.06 -28.35
N SER A 320 -15.00 5.12 -28.18
CA SER A 320 -14.69 4.52 -26.88
C SER A 320 -13.20 4.57 -26.62
N ILE A 321 -12.82 5.15 -25.50
CA ILE A 321 -11.50 4.97 -24.88
C ILE A 321 -11.60 3.91 -23.79
N SER A 322 -10.82 2.84 -23.89
CA SER A 322 -10.67 1.87 -22.80
C SER A 322 -9.30 2.00 -22.16
N LEU A 323 -9.27 1.89 -20.83
CA LEU A 323 -8.06 1.84 -20.03
C LEU A 323 -7.90 0.42 -19.51
N ASP A 324 -6.74 -0.19 -19.72
CA ASP A 324 -6.43 -1.48 -19.12
C ASP A 324 -6.30 -1.39 -17.59
N ASN A 325 -6.52 -2.52 -16.91
CA ASN A 325 -6.67 -2.57 -15.45
C ASN A 325 -5.32 -2.56 -14.73
N SER A 326 -4.92 -1.40 -14.20
CA SER A 326 -4.00 -1.37 -13.07
C SER A 326 -4.63 -1.98 -11.81
N SER A 327 -3.78 -2.48 -10.91
CA SER A 327 -4.22 -3.04 -9.62
C SER A 327 -4.71 -1.98 -8.64
N ILE A 328 -4.24 -0.74 -8.74
CA ILE A 328 -4.67 0.39 -7.90
C ILE A 328 -4.84 1.60 -8.81
N LYS A 329 -6.06 2.16 -8.82
CA LYS A 329 -6.45 3.32 -9.60
C LYS A 329 -6.51 4.55 -8.72
N GLN A 330 -6.08 5.70 -9.21
CA GLN A 330 -6.26 6.99 -8.55
C GLN A 330 -7.23 7.85 -9.36
N ALA A 331 -8.26 8.38 -8.71
CA ALA A 331 -9.24 9.26 -9.32
C ALA A 331 -9.67 10.39 -8.38
N SER A 332 -10.08 11.51 -8.95
CA SER A 332 -10.68 12.62 -8.22
C SER A 332 -11.95 13.13 -8.91
N ILE A 333 -12.85 13.68 -8.12
CA ILE A 333 -14.06 14.37 -8.59
C ILE A 333 -14.14 15.69 -7.82
N THR A 334 -14.02 16.82 -8.50
CA THR A 334 -14.04 18.16 -7.89
C THR A 334 -15.18 19.00 -8.45
N LEU A 335 -15.70 19.93 -7.65
CA LEU A 335 -16.66 20.94 -8.12
C LEU A 335 -15.91 22.06 -8.85
N GLU A 336 -16.43 22.49 -10.00
CA GLU A 336 -15.93 23.65 -10.74
C GLU A 336 -16.52 24.94 -10.12
N GLU A 337 -15.72 26.01 -10.05
CA GLU A 337 -16.02 27.21 -9.23
C GLU A 337 -17.28 27.97 -9.67
N ASP A 338 -17.69 27.85 -10.94
CA ASP A 338 -18.68 28.77 -11.53
C ASP A 338 -20.03 28.13 -11.97
N ASP A 339 -20.22 26.80 -11.93
CA ASP A 339 -21.24 26.19 -12.80
C ASP A 339 -22.04 24.98 -12.26
N ASP A 340 -21.96 24.63 -10.96
CA ASP A 340 -22.55 23.38 -10.40
C ASP A 340 -22.13 22.11 -11.21
N LYS A 341 -21.00 22.19 -11.89
CA LYS A 341 -20.42 21.13 -12.72
C LYS A 341 -19.26 20.46 -11.99
N TYR A 342 -18.96 19.25 -12.44
CA TYR A 342 -17.90 18.43 -11.90
C TYR A 342 -16.75 18.30 -12.89
N ARG A 343 -15.53 18.30 -12.36
CA ARG A 343 -14.34 17.83 -13.03
C ARG A 343 -13.99 16.44 -12.50
N ILE A 344 -13.88 15.48 -13.41
CA ILE A 344 -13.44 14.10 -13.10
C ILE A 344 -11.99 13.96 -13.57
N SER A 345 -11.12 13.47 -12.70
CA SER A 345 -9.72 13.19 -13.03
C SER A 345 -9.38 11.74 -12.71
N ARG A 346 -8.51 11.13 -13.51
CA ARG A 346 -7.97 9.78 -13.30
C ARG A 346 -6.51 9.80 -13.66
N PHE A 347 -5.69 9.29 -12.76
CA PHE A 347 -4.29 9.06 -13.05
C PHE A 347 -4.16 7.75 -13.81
N ILE A 348 -3.38 7.78 -14.88
CA ILE A 348 -3.04 6.63 -15.70
C ILE A 348 -1.60 6.28 -15.38
N ALA A 349 -1.38 5.05 -14.98
CA ALA A 349 -0.06 4.54 -14.65
C ALA A 349 0.67 4.08 -15.92
N ASN A 350 2.00 3.99 -15.86
CA ASN A 350 2.85 3.63 -17.01
C ASN A 350 2.51 2.29 -17.66
N ASP A 351 1.88 1.38 -16.91
CA ASP A 351 1.47 0.04 -17.33
C ASP A 351 0.02 -0.04 -17.83
N GLU A 352 -0.72 1.06 -17.83
CA GLU A 352 -2.07 1.11 -18.39
C GLU A 352 -2.04 1.54 -19.86
N THR A 353 -2.61 0.72 -20.74
CA THR A 353 -2.77 1.06 -22.15
C THR A 353 -4.06 1.84 -22.37
N ILE A 354 -3.96 2.96 -23.08
CA ILE A 354 -5.13 3.69 -23.58
C ILE A 354 -5.43 3.21 -24.98
N SER A 355 -6.62 2.65 -25.20
CA SER A 355 -7.11 2.33 -26.55
C SER A 355 -8.21 3.30 -26.94
N HIS A 356 -8.02 4.09 -28.00
CA HIS A 356 -9.07 4.92 -28.60
C HIS A 356 -9.62 4.26 -29.86
N ASN A 357 -10.95 4.11 -29.90
CA ASN A 357 -11.67 3.60 -31.06
C ASN A 357 -12.58 4.71 -31.59
N SER A 358 -12.35 5.18 -32.81
CA SER A 358 -13.23 6.10 -33.52
C SER A 358 -13.89 5.44 -34.73
N TRP A 359 -15.11 5.88 -35.03
CA TRP A 359 -15.87 5.46 -36.21
C TRP A 359 -15.88 6.57 -37.28
N GLU A 360 -15.29 7.73 -36.99
CA GLU A 360 -15.16 8.85 -37.92
C GLU A 360 -13.94 8.67 -38.82
N GLY A 361 -14.02 9.23 -40.04
CA GLY A 361 -12.92 9.22 -40.99
C GLY A 361 -11.76 10.15 -40.62
N THR A 362 -11.87 10.95 -39.57
CA THR A 362 -10.82 11.89 -39.17
C THR A 362 -10.65 11.95 -37.65
N THR A 363 -9.40 11.91 -37.17
CA THR A 363 -9.09 12.09 -35.74
C THR A 363 -7.87 12.99 -35.59
N THR A 364 -7.97 14.04 -34.77
CA THR A 364 -6.89 15.00 -34.55
C THR A 364 -6.38 14.95 -33.11
N TYR A 365 -5.09 14.64 -32.96
CA TYR A 365 -4.37 14.74 -31.70
C TYR A 365 -3.51 16.00 -31.70
N ILE A 366 -3.54 16.74 -30.59
CA ILE A 366 -2.73 17.95 -30.42
C ILE A 366 -1.86 17.77 -29.20
N PHE A 367 -0.55 17.88 -29.40
CA PHE A 367 0.46 17.77 -28.36
C PHE A 367 1.05 19.14 -28.10
N PHE A 368 0.81 19.69 -26.92
CA PHE A 368 1.42 20.92 -26.46
C PHE A 368 2.72 20.60 -25.71
N LEU A 369 3.79 21.23 -26.14
CA LEU A 369 5.13 21.09 -25.60
C LEU A 369 5.47 22.35 -24.81
N SER A 370 5.91 22.17 -23.57
CA SER A 370 6.26 23.27 -22.69
C SER A 370 7.78 23.38 -22.48
N GLY A 371 8.29 24.61 -22.60
CA GLY A 371 9.71 24.95 -22.45
C GLY A 371 10.06 25.50 -21.08
N PHE A 372 9.61 24.90 -19.98
CA PHE A 372 9.94 25.40 -18.64
C PHE A 372 11.32 24.88 -18.18
N SER A 373 12.37 25.67 -18.39
CA SER A 373 13.70 25.39 -17.86
C SER A 373 14.30 26.67 -17.28
N GLN A 374 14.46 26.72 -15.95
CA GLN A 374 15.04 27.88 -15.26
C GLN A 374 16.52 28.11 -15.63
N ASP A 375 17.23 27.06 -16.06
CA ASP A 375 18.69 27.09 -16.24
C ASP A 375 19.17 27.34 -17.68
N LYS A 376 18.28 27.57 -18.65
CA LYS A 376 18.67 27.73 -20.07
C LYS A 376 18.09 28.99 -20.68
N GLU A 377 18.90 29.76 -21.41
CA GLU A 377 18.44 30.97 -22.13
C GLU A 377 17.39 30.66 -23.21
N LYS A 378 17.46 29.47 -23.82
CA LYS A 378 16.44 28.91 -24.71
C LYS A 378 16.32 27.40 -24.49
N PRO A 379 15.31 26.90 -23.76
CA PRO A 379 15.06 25.47 -23.70
C PRO A 379 14.74 24.95 -25.10
N MET A 380 15.30 23.78 -25.44
CA MET A 380 15.01 23.09 -26.69
C MET A 380 14.31 21.78 -26.37
N ARG A 381 13.23 21.50 -27.10
CA ARG A 381 12.50 20.23 -27.08
C ARG A 381 12.49 19.61 -28.46
N THR A 382 12.27 18.31 -28.52
CA THR A 382 12.35 17.52 -29.73
C THR A 382 11.13 16.62 -29.78
N ALA A 383 10.37 16.71 -30.86
CA ALA A 383 9.40 15.68 -31.23
C ALA A 383 9.93 14.91 -32.45
N ARG A 384 9.82 13.59 -32.45
CA ARG A 384 10.18 12.75 -33.58
C ARG A 384 8.97 11.92 -33.98
N ILE A 385 8.67 11.93 -35.27
CA ILE A 385 7.63 11.11 -35.88
C ILE A 385 8.33 10.08 -36.76
N ALA A 386 8.16 8.80 -36.43
CA ALA A 386 8.73 7.68 -37.15
C ALA A 386 7.63 6.72 -37.64
N SER A 387 7.67 6.35 -38.90
CA SER A 387 6.83 5.35 -39.58
C SER A 387 7.69 4.71 -40.67
N ASN A 388 7.18 3.67 -41.32
CA ASN A 388 7.90 3.06 -42.45
C ASN A 388 8.07 4.07 -43.59
N GLU A 389 7.11 5.00 -43.75
CA GLU A 389 7.03 5.98 -44.82
C GLU A 389 7.70 7.32 -44.45
N LEU A 390 7.86 7.62 -43.16
CA LEU A 390 8.39 8.88 -42.65
C LEU A 390 9.29 8.68 -41.43
N ASN A 391 10.52 9.21 -41.48
CA ASN A 391 11.29 9.53 -40.27
C ASN A 391 11.55 11.04 -40.28
N ALA A 392 10.83 11.78 -39.44
CA ALA A 392 10.90 13.23 -39.35
C ALA A 392 11.19 13.66 -37.91
N LYS A 393 12.12 14.60 -37.75
CA LYS A 393 12.47 15.21 -36.47
C LYS A 393 12.03 16.67 -36.47
N PHE A 394 11.45 17.13 -35.37
CA PHE A 394 10.99 18.51 -35.20
C PHE A 394 11.62 19.04 -33.91
N ASN A 395 12.56 19.99 -34.04
CA ASN A 395 13.19 20.60 -32.88
C ASN A 395 12.50 21.94 -32.60
N PHE A 396 12.03 22.13 -31.38
CA PHE A 396 11.33 23.32 -30.89
C PHE A 396 12.25 24.07 -29.95
N SER A 397 12.63 25.30 -30.30
CA SER A 397 13.42 26.19 -29.44
C SER A 397 12.49 27.23 -28.84
N PHE A 398 12.34 27.25 -27.52
CA PHE A 398 11.42 28.14 -26.82
C PHE A 398 12.14 29.40 -26.33
N VAL A 399 11.43 30.53 -26.32
CA VAL A 399 11.89 31.71 -25.60
C VAL A 399 11.81 31.44 -24.09
N ASN A 400 12.88 31.70 -23.34
CA ASN A 400 12.82 31.67 -21.89
C ASN A 400 12.02 32.89 -21.40
N VAL A 401 10.81 32.65 -20.90
CA VAL A 401 9.91 33.71 -20.45
C VAL A 401 9.91 33.76 -18.92
N ASN A 402 10.28 34.91 -18.38
CA ASN A 402 10.06 35.22 -16.97
C ASN A 402 8.54 35.43 -16.77
N LEU A 403 7.86 34.51 -16.07
CA LEU A 403 6.40 34.42 -15.93
C LEU A 403 5.72 35.59 -15.19
N GLU A 404 6.45 36.67 -14.90
CA GLU A 404 5.94 37.85 -14.20
C GLU A 404 5.00 38.73 -15.04
N LYS A 405 4.93 38.53 -16.36
CA LYS A 405 4.02 39.28 -17.25
C LYS A 405 3.04 38.34 -17.96
N PRO A 406 1.76 38.75 -18.11
CA PRO A 406 0.79 38.01 -18.90
C PRO A 406 1.28 37.90 -20.35
N ILE A 407 1.26 36.69 -20.88
CA ILE A 407 1.69 36.39 -22.25
C ILE A 407 0.47 36.62 -23.15
N ASP A 408 0.51 37.68 -23.93
CA ASP A 408 -0.49 37.99 -24.94
C ASP A 408 -0.09 37.28 -26.24
N SER A 409 -0.38 35.97 -26.34
CA SER A 409 -0.01 35.16 -27.50
C SER A 409 -1.24 34.76 -28.31
N MET A 410 -1.34 35.27 -29.53
CA MET A 410 -2.25 34.72 -30.53
C MET A 410 -1.72 33.38 -31.03
N CYS A 411 -2.60 32.38 -31.09
CA CYS A 411 -2.29 31.07 -31.68
C CYS A 411 -1.96 31.25 -33.17
N THR A 412 -0.77 30.82 -33.59
CA THR A 412 -0.31 30.91 -34.98
C THR A 412 0.30 29.59 -35.44
N SER A 413 0.35 29.37 -36.76
CA SER A 413 1.00 28.20 -37.35
C SER A 413 2.32 28.55 -38.00
N LEU A 414 3.30 27.64 -37.90
CA LEU A 414 4.58 27.80 -38.57
C LEU A 414 4.62 26.95 -39.85
N PRO A 415 5.25 27.44 -40.94
CA PRO A 415 5.45 26.65 -42.14
C PRO A 415 6.30 25.42 -41.81
N ILE A 416 5.74 24.24 -42.06
CA ILE A 416 6.34 22.97 -41.64
C ILE A 416 7.28 22.41 -42.74
N SER A 417 8.42 21.88 -42.32
CA SER A 417 9.38 21.17 -43.16
C SER A 417 9.86 19.88 -42.47
N LYS A 418 10.18 18.86 -43.28
CA LYS A 418 10.76 17.61 -42.78
C LYS A 418 12.15 17.89 -42.20
N ASN A 419 12.38 17.53 -40.93
CA ASN A 419 13.62 17.83 -40.19
C ASN A 419 13.85 19.32 -39.90
N GLY A 420 12.76 20.05 -39.60
CA GLY A 420 12.79 21.47 -39.30
C GLY A 420 13.20 21.81 -37.86
N ASN A 421 13.82 22.98 -37.70
CA ASN A 421 14.00 23.66 -36.42
C ASN A 421 13.01 24.82 -36.35
N TYR A 422 12.18 24.86 -35.31
CA TYR A 422 11.12 25.82 -35.11
C TYR A 422 11.44 26.67 -33.89
N GLU A 423 11.50 27.99 -34.07
CA GLU A 423 11.59 28.92 -32.97
C GLU A 423 10.18 29.27 -32.50
N ILE A 424 9.87 28.90 -31.26
CA ILE A 424 8.57 29.13 -30.63
C ILE A 424 8.71 30.40 -29.78
N GLU A 425 8.02 31.45 -30.20
CA GLU A 425 8.06 32.79 -29.58
C GLU A 425 7.35 32.85 -28.22
N THR A 426 6.82 31.73 -27.77
CA THR A 426 6.03 31.55 -26.54
C THR A 426 6.61 30.39 -25.73
N PRO A 427 6.31 30.27 -24.42
CA PRO A 427 6.81 29.14 -23.63
C PRO A 427 6.09 27.83 -23.95
N ILE A 428 5.07 27.85 -24.83
CA ILE A 428 4.28 26.67 -25.22
C ILE A 428 4.10 26.62 -26.74
N GLY A 429 4.58 25.55 -27.35
CA GLY A 429 4.41 25.21 -28.76
C GLY A 429 3.49 24.02 -28.89
N GLY A 430 2.99 23.74 -30.10
CA GLY A 430 2.13 22.59 -30.34
C GLY A 430 2.50 21.82 -31.60
N LEU A 431 2.20 20.54 -31.60
CA LEU A 431 2.26 19.64 -32.74
C LEU A 431 0.87 19.03 -32.91
N ALA A 432 0.21 19.30 -34.03
CA ALA A 432 -1.09 18.70 -34.36
C ALA A 432 -0.90 17.60 -35.40
N LEU A 433 -1.42 16.41 -35.08
CA LEU A 433 -1.42 15.21 -35.88
C LEU A 433 -2.86 14.85 -36.25
N THR A 434 -3.22 14.95 -37.52
CA THR A 434 -4.56 14.62 -38.02
C THR A 434 -4.49 13.39 -38.89
N PHE A 435 -5.11 12.30 -38.42
CA PHE A 435 -5.26 11.07 -39.18
C PHE A 435 -6.54 11.15 -40.02
N ILE A 436 -6.43 10.93 -41.32
CA ILE A 436 -7.53 10.98 -42.30
C ILE A 436 -7.66 9.60 -42.94
N SER A 437 -8.82 8.99 -42.84
CA SER A 437 -9.18 7.68 -43.39
C SER A 437 -10.14 7.86 -44.57
N ASP A 438 -9.81 7.27 -45.71
CA ASP A 438 -10.66 7.25 -46.92
C ASP A 438 -11.82 6.25 -46.78
N ASN A 439 -12.75 6.49 -45.85
CA ASN A 439 -13.87 5.58 -45.60
C ASN A 439 -15.15 5.92 -46.40
N ASN A 440 -14.99 6.50 -47.60
CA ASN A 440 -16.10 6.93 -48.47
C ASN A 440 -16.79 5.80 -49.27
N GLN A 441 -16.56 4.52 -48.95
CA GLN A 441 -17.34 3.43 -49.52
C GLN A 441 -18.46 2.98 -48.56
N THR A 442 -19.66 3.40 -48.92
CA THR A 442 -21.00 3.14 -48.33
C THR A 442 -21.34 1.65 -48.06
N PRO A 443 -22.37 1.39 -47.24
CA PRO A 443 -22.45 0.33 -46.22
C PRO A 443 -22.78 -1.04 -46.81
N PHE A 444 -22.32 -2.13 -46.19
CA PHE A 444 -23.11 -3.34 -45.91
C PHE A 444 -22.27 -4.36 -45.11
N THR A 445 -22.73 -4.67 -43.90
CA THR A 445 -22.45 -5.90 -43.12
C THR A 445 -20.99 -6.29 -42.86
N PHE A 446 -20.47 -5.79 -41.73
CA PHE A 446 -19.58 -6.45 -40.77
C PHE A 446 -18.38 -7.27 -41.30
N ARG A 447 -17.27 -6.54 -41.53
CA ARG A 447 -15.97 -6.73 -40.87
C ARG A 447 -15.27 -5.37 -40.91
N GLN A 448 -15.71 -4.48 -40.01
CA GLN A 448 -15.18 -3.12 -39.86
C GLN A 448 -13.73 -3.20 -39.38
N GLY A 449 -12.83 -2.58 -40.13
CA GLY A 449 -11.44 -2.41 -39.71
C GLY A 449 -11.39 -1.59 -38.43
N LYS A 450 -10.78 -2.18 -37.42
CA LYS A 450 -10.69 -1.61 -36.07
C LYS A 450 -9.50 -0.66 -36.07
N HIS A 451 -9.73 0.65 -35.96
CA HIS A 451 -8.66 1.61 -35.69
C HIS A 451 -8.37 1.55 -34.19
N ASN A 452 -7.24 0.97 -33.80
CA ASN A 452 -6.79 0.91 -32.42
C ASN A 452 -5.53 1.80 -32.31
N SER A 453 -5.61 2.91 -31.60
CA SER A 453 -4.39 3.59 -31.14
C SER A 453 -4.10 3.14 -29.72
N SER A 454 -2.92 2.59 -29.46
CA SER A 454 -2.46 2.24 -28.11
C SER A 454 -1.33 3.15 -27.69
N ILE A 455 -1.49 3.81 -26.55
CA ILE A 455 -0.46 4.63 -25.94
C ILE A 455 0.11 3.83 -24.76
N GLU A 456 1.41 3.48 -24.81
CA GLU A 456 2.10 2.66 -23.80
C GLU A 456 3.28 3.44 -23.18
N GLY A 457 3.59 3.16 -21.91
CA GLY A 457 4.76 3.72 -21.23
C GLY A 457 4.59 5.14 -20.67
N ILE A 458 3.35 5.57 -20.41
CA ILE A 458 3.06 6.96 -20.06
C ILE A 458 2.23 7.07 -18.78
N SER A 459 2.73 7.86 -17.84
CA SER A 459 1.98 8.27 -16.66
C SER A 459 1.46 9.68 -16.80
N GLY A 460 0.19 9.89 -16.49
CA GLY A 460 -0.39 11.21 -16.55
C GLY A 460 -1.81 11.31 -16.05
N TRP A 461 -2.25 12.54 -15.84
CA TRP A 461 -3.61 12.82 -15.41
C TRP A 461 -4.50 13.10 -16.59
N VAL A 462 -5.58 12.33 -16.70
CA VAL A 462 -6.65 12.56 -17.66
C VAL A 462 -7.80 13.27 -16.95
N PHE A 463 -8.35 14.30 -17.60
CA PHE A 463 -9.43 15.12 -17.05
C PHE A 463 -10.64 15.18 -17.98
N LYS A 464 -11.83 15.21 -17.37
CA LYS A 464 -13.09 15.58 -18.01
C LYS A 464 -13.72 16.72 -17.21
N GLU A 465 -13.88 17.86 -17.85
CA GLU A 465 -14.44 19.09 -17.29
C GLU A 465 -15.92 19.24 -17.65
N HIS A 466 -16.62 20.14 -16.96
CA HIS A 466 -18.01 20.53 -17.24
C HIS A 466 -19.02 19.37 -17.19
N VAL A 467 -18.79 18.37 -16.34
CA VAL A 467 -19.68 17.20 -16.20
C VAL A 467 -20.87 17.58 -15.34
N ASP A 468 -22.09 17.51 -15.89
CA ASP A 468 -23.31 17.68 -15.11
C ASP A 468 -23.60 16.46 -14.22
N GLU A 469 -24.49 16.61 -13.23
CA GLU A 469 -24.84 15.54 -12.28
C GLU A 469 -25.34 14.24 -12.95
N LYS A 470 -26.17 14.35 -14.01
CA LYS A 470 -26.71 13.19 -14.73
C LYS A 470 -25.63 12.48 -15.53
N GLN A 471 -24.66 13.23 -16.05
CA GLN A 471 -23.49 12.68 -16.72
C GLN A 471 -22.56 12.00 -15.71
N LEU A 472 -22.39 12.56 -14.51
CA LEU A 472 -21.61 11.95 -13.43
C LEU A 472 -22.19 10.59 -13.03
N GLU A 473 -23.52 10.49 -12.85
CA GLU A 473 -24.23 9.25 -12.55
C GLU A 473 -23.97 8.15 -13.59
N ARG A 474 -24.03 8.50 -14.89
CA ARG A 474 -23.75 7.57 -15.99
C ARG A 474 -22.27 7.21 -16.14
N THR A 475 -21.40 8.00 -15.53
CA THR A 475 -19.96 7.84 -15.65
C THR A 475 -19.43 6.90 -14.59
N ILE A 476 -19.99 6.86 -13.38
CA ILE A 476 -19.53 5.98 -12.29
C ILE A 476 -20.16 4.59 -12.43
N ASP A 477 -19.32 3.57 -12.64
CA ASP A 477 -19.77 2.18 -12.64
C ASP A 477 -19.92 1.65 -11.21
N ASN A 478 -21.08 1.06 -10.93
CA ASN A 478 -21.29 0.34 -9.68
C ASN A 478 -20.49 -0.97 -9.69
N GLY A 479 -19.97 -1.37 -8.53
CA GLY A 479 -19.23 -2.62 -8.44
C GLY A 479 -18.55 -2.88 -7.11
N LEU A 480 -17.74 -3.94 -7.07
CA LEU A 480 -17.01 -4.34 -5.88
C LEU A 480 -15.64 -3.64 -5.77
N LEU A 481 -15.34 -3.17 -4.56
CA LEU A 481 -14.07 -2.59 -4.14
C LEU A 481 -13.42 -3.49 -3.09
N SER A 482 -12.14 -3.80 -3.30
CA SER A 482 -11.28 -4.47 -2.32
C SER A 482 -10.49 -3.49 -1.45
N PHE A 483 -10.26 -2.29 -1.98
CA PHE A 483 -9.49 -1.23 -1.34
C PHE A 483 -10.05 0.13 -1.75
N ILE A 484 -10.08 1.06 -0.80
CA ILE A 484 -10.30 2.47 -1.08
C ILE A 484 -9.56 3.30 -0.03
N ALA A 485 -8.82 4.32 -0.44
CA ALA A 485 -8.17 5.26 0.47
C ALA A 485 -8.15 6.65 -0.13
N GLY A 486 -8.32 7.70 0.67
CA GLY A 486 -8.33 9.05 0.14
C GLY A 486 -9.06 10.02 1.06
N SER A 487 -9.45 11.17 0.51
CA SER A 487 -10.19 12.17 1.25
C SER A 487 -11.49 12.53 0.57
N ALA A 488 -12.54 12.69 1.38
CA ALA A 488 -13.89 12.93 0.90
C ALA A 488 -14.72 13.67 1.95
N LYS A 489 -15.75 14.40 1.49
CA LYS A 489 -16.82 14.86 2.37
C LYS A 489 -17.76 13.70 2.67
N ILE A 490 -17.85 13.28 3.93
CA ILE A 490 -18.76 12.20 4.35
C ILE A 490 -20.07 12.82 4.82
N THR A 491 -21.18 12.46 4.19
CA THR A 491 -22.52 12.95 4.56
C THR A 491 -23.21 12.03 5.56
N SER A 492 -22.91 10.73 5.51
CA SER A 492 -23.40 9.74 6.47
C SER A 492 -22.38 8.62 6.64
N LEU A 493 -22.14 8.21 7.88
CA LEU A 493 -21.32 7.05 8.20
C LEU A 493 -22.03 6.19 9.24
N ASN A 494 -22.32 4.95 8.87
CA ASN A 494 -22.77 3.91 9.78
C ASN A 494 -21.72 2.80 9.83
N VAL A 495 -21.33 2.38 11.04
CA VAL A 495 -20.43 1.25 11.26
C VAL A 495 -21.08 0.29 12.23
N ASP A 496 -21.22 -0.98 11.83
CA ASP A 496 -21.89 -2.03 12.60
C ASP A 496 -23.32 -1.64 13.05
N GLY A 497 -24.00 -0.77 12.28
CA GLY A 497 -25.35 -0.28 12.54
C GLY A 497 -25.43 1.02 13.33
N GLU A 498 -24.31 1.47 13.92
CA GLU A 498 -24.26 2.68 14.74
C GLU A 498 -23.81 3.91 13.93
N PRO A 499 -24.48 5.06 14.08
CA PRO A 499 -24.14 6.29 13.38
C PRO A 499 -22.89 6.95 13.98
N TYR A 500 -21.95 7.31 13.11
CA TYR A 500 -20.76 8.07 13.48
C TYR A 500 -20.97 9.56 13.17
N SER A 501 -20.46 10.42 14.05
CA SER A 501 -20.42 11.86 13.80
C SER A 501 -19.41 12.16 12.69
N VAL A 502 -19.88 12.79 11.62
CA VAL A 502 -19.06 13.19 10.47
C VAL A 502 -19.00 14.71 10.36
N HIS A 503 -17.88 15.21 9.84
CA HIS A 503 -17.55 16.60 9.58
C HIS A 503 -17.30 16.79 8.06
N ASP A 504 -17.00 18.02 7.65
CA ASP A 504 -16.97 18.40 6.24
C ASP A 504 -15.95 17.65 5.37
N ARG A 505 -14.81 17.20 5.89
CA ARG A 505 -13.83 16.41 5.13
C ARG A 505 -13.10 15.44 6.03
N HIS A 506 -13.05 14.18 5.60
CA HIS A 506 -12.39 13.10 6.31
C HIS A 506 -11.39 12.38 5.41
N SER A 507 -10.32 11.87 6.01
CA SER A 507 -9.48 10.85 5.38
C SER A 507 -10.10 9.48 5.63
N ILE A 508 -10.38 8.72 4.58
CA ILE A 508 -10.88 7.35 4.65
C ILE A 508 -9.79 6.39 4.16
N ALA A 509 -9.63 5.26 4.83
CA ALA A 509 -8.86 4.14 4.28
C ALA A 509 -9.50 2.82 4.68
N ILE A 510 -9.87 2.02 3.68
CA ILE A 510 -10.47 0.71 3.85
C ILE A 510 -9.65 -0.32 3.09
N LYS A 511 -9.27 -1.40 3.79
CA LYS A 511 -8.48 -2.52 3.25
C LYS A 511 -9.21 -3.84 3.49
N LYS A 512 -8.92 -4.84 2.63
CA LYS A 512 -9.56 -6.17 2.65
C LYS A 512 -11.09 -6.04 2.69
N GLY A 513 -11.63 -5.13 1.88
CA GLY A 513 -13.05 -4.87 1.82
C GLY A 513 -13.77 -5.82 0.87
N GLU A 514 -14.99 -6.17 1.19
CA GLU A 514 -16.00 -6.64 0.23
C GLU A 514 -17.06 -5.54 0.16
N ILE A 515 -16.72 -4.46 -0.54
CA ILE A 515 -17.50 -3.22 -0.53
C ILE A 515 -18.17 -3.05 -1.87
N VAL A 516 -19.49 -2.99 -1.87
CA VAL A 516 -20.25 -2.54 -3.03
C VAL A 516 -20.25 -1.01 -3.03
N ALA A 517 -19.62 -0.43 -4.04
CA ALA A 517 -19.71 0.98 -4.33
C ALA A 517 -20.78 1.23 -5.38
N SER A 518 -21.65 2.19 -5.11
CA SER A 518 -22.78 2.54 -5.97
C SER A 518 -22.98 4.05 -5.97
N HIS A 519 -23.36 4.63 -7.11
CA HIS A 519 -23.82 6.01 -7.13
C HIS A 519 -25.21 6.12 -6.47
N THR A 520 -25.54 7.33 -6.03
CA THR A 520 -26.83 7.72 -5.46
C THR A 520 -27.24 9.07 -6.04
N ASP A 521 -28.52 9.44 -5.89
CA ASP A 521 -29.04 10.75 -6.32
C ASP A 521 -28.19 11.90 -5.74
N ASN A 522 -27.96 12.99 -6.50
CA ASN A 522 -27.13 14.15 -6.10
C ASN A 522 -25.61 13.96 -6.19
N GLY A 523 -25.12 13.06 -7.07
CA GLY A 523 -23.70 12.88 -7.35
C GLY A 523 -22.89 12.29 -6.18
N THR A 524 -23.56 11.66 -5.21
CA THR A 524 -22.92 11.01 -4.07
C THR A 524 -22.61 9.55 -4.36
N ILE A 525 -21.51 9.05 -3.78
CA ILE A 525 -21.12 7.64 -3.87
C ILE A 525 -21.41 6.99 -2.53
N ARG A 526 -22.14 5.88 -2.57
CA ARG A 526 -22.47 5.06 -1.41
C ARG A 526 -21.63 3.79 -1.42
N LEU A 527 -20.91 3.57 -0.33
CA LEU A 527 -20.05 2.41 -0.07
C LEU A 527 -20.72 1.55 0.99
N VAL A 528 -21.13 0.33 0.63
CA VAL A 528 -21.80 -0.60 1.54
C VAL A 528 -21.12 -1.96 1.49
N GLY A 529 -20.76 -2.51 2.64
CA GLY A 529 -20.22 -3.86 2.68
C GLY A 529 -19.43 -4.16 3.94
N SER A 530 -18.58 -5.18 3.86
CA SER A 530 -17.70 -5.58 4.95
C SER A 530 -16.33 -4.94 4.77
N ALA A 531 -15.86 -4.21 5.79
CA ALA A 531 -14.52 -3.66 5.84
C ALA A 531 -13.66 -4.51 6.78
N GLY A 532 -12.65 -5.21 6.25
CA GLY A 532 -11.69 -5.94 7.07
C GLY A 532 -10.88 -4.99 7.97
N VAL A 533 -10.46 -3.85 7.44
CA VAL A 533 -9.83 -2.76 8.19
C VAL A 533 -10.40 -1.42 7.73
N PHE A 534 -10.83 -0.58 8.66
CA PHE A 534 -11.35 0.75 8.36
C PHE A 534 -10.71 1.83 9.23
N PHE A 535 -10.11 2.82 8.59
CA PHE A 535 -9.57 4.03 9.20
C PHE A 535 -10.34 5.27 8.76
N LEU A 536 -10.56 6.17 9.73
CA LEU A 536 -11.13 7.50 9.55
C LEU A 536 -10.19 8.50 10.23
N ASP A 537 -9.72 9.51 9.49
CA ASP A 537 -8.75 10.51 9.96
C ASP A 537 -7.51 9.89 10.60
N ASN A 538 -6.97 8.89 9.93
CA ASN A 538 -5.86 8.05 10.37
C ASN A 538 -6.13 7.23 11.64
N LYS A 539 -7.33 7.25 12.22
CA LYS A 539 -7.70 6.44 13.39
C LYS A 539 -8.48 5.21 12.98
N ARG A 540 -8.14 4.05 13.54
CA ARG A 540 -8.91 2.81 13.32
C ARG A 540 -10.32 2.97 13.89
N VAL A 541 -11.32 2.68 13.06
CA VAL A 541 -12.74 2.74 13.44
C VAL A 541 -13.26 1.38 13.85
N ASN A 542 -12.83 0.32 13.16
CA ASN A 542 -13.27 -1.03 13.49
C ASN A 542 -12.58 -1.56 14.74
N GLN A 543 -13.37 -2.20 15.58
CA GLN A 543 -12.93 -2.68 16.89
C GLN A 543 -12.27 -4.06 16.79
N SER A 544 -11.24 -4.27 17.63
CA SER A 544 -10.70 -5.61 17.86
C SER A 544 -11.73 -6.51 18.56
N ARG A 545 -11.51 -7.83 18.53
CA ARG A 545 -12.33 -8.76 19.31
C ARG A 545 -12.33 -8.44 20.80
N TRP A 546 -11.20 -7.98 21.35
CA TRP A 546 -11.11 -7.52 22.74
C TRP A 546 -11.96 -6.27 22.98
N GLU A 547 -11.89 -5.28 22.10
CA GLU A 547 -12.63 -4.02 22.22
C GLU A 547 -14.15 -4.20 22.07
N LYS A 548 -14.59 -5.20 21.29
CA LYS A 548 -16.02 -5.57 21.17
C LYS A 548 -16.59 -6.24 22.43
N LEU A 549 -15.74 -6.77 23.33
CA LEU A 549 -16.22 -7.34 24.59
C LEU A 549 -16.75 -6.23 25.49
N GLY A 550 -17.93 -6.46 26.09
CA GLY A 550 -18.42 -5.59 27.16
C GLY A 550 -17.39 -5.46 28.28
N THR A 551 -17.32 -4.27 28.90
CA THR A 551 -16.33 -3.96 29.94
C THR A 551 -16.37 -4.95 31.09
N GLU A 552 -17.53 -5.54 31.39
CA GLU A 552 -17.71 -6.61 32.36
C GLU A 552 -16.91 -7.88 32.03
N TYR A 553 -16.88 -8.28 30.76
CA TYR A 553 -16.12 -9.44 30.29
C TYR A 553 -14.62 -9.14 30.26
N GLN A 554 -14.24 -7.93 29.83
CA GLN A 554 -12.85 -7.48 29.86
C GLN A 554 -12.30 -7.52 31.30
N LEU A 555 -13.04 -6.95 32.27
CA LEU A 555 -12.66 -6.95 33.68
C LEU A 555 -12.61 -8.35 34.28
N ALA A 556 -13.54 -9.24 33.92
CA ALA A 556 -13.53 -10.63 34.36
C ALA A 556 -12.27 -11.36 33.87
N ILE A 557 -11.91 -11.20 32.59
CA ILE A 557 -10.71 -11.81 32.00
C ILE A 557 -9.45 -11.26 32.67
N LEU A 558 -9.33 -9.93 32.83
CA LEU A 558 -8.20 -9.29 33.52
C LEU A 558 -8.07 -9.80 34.96
N THR A 559 -9.19 -9.94 35.68
CA THR A 559 -9.19 -10.46 37.05
C THR A 559 -8.68 -11.88 37.11
N ILE A 560 -9.08 -12.76 36.17
CA ILE A 560 -8.59 -14.13 36.08
C ILE A 560 -7.08 -14.15 35.80
N ILE A 561 -6.60 -13.30 34.90
CA ILE A 561 -5.16 -13.18 34.59
C ILE A 561 -4.39 -12.76 35.84
N PHE A 562 -4.79 -11.67 36.50
CA PHE A 562 -4.11 -11.19 37.71
C PHE A 562 -4.19 -12.18 38.88
N ALA A 563 -5.32 -12.86 39.07
CA ALA A 563 -5.47 -13.88 40.09
C ALA A 563 -4.56 -15.08 39.83
N THR A 564 -4.42 -15.48 38.56
CA THR A 564 -3.51 -16.57 38.16
C THR A 564 -2.06 -16.20 38.43
N ILE A 565 -1.64 -14.97 38.07
CA ILE A 565 -0.29 -14.47 38.36
C ILE A 565 -0.05 -14.45 39.88
N ALA A 566 -0.99 -13.90 40.66
CA ALA A 566 -0.88 -13.84 42.11
C ALA A 566 -0.80 -15.24 42.75
N PHE A 567 -1.57 -16.21 42.24
CA PHE A 567 -1.49 -17.61 42.66
C PHE A 567 -0.11 -18.21 42.36
N CYS A 568 0.42 -18.02 41.15
CA CYS A 568 1.75 -18.49 40.77
C CYS A 568 2.86 -17.91 41.67
N VAL A 569 2.81 -16.60 41.92
CA VAL A 569 3.76 -15.93 42.84
C VAL A 569 3.63 -16.50 44.25
N LYS A 570 2.41 -16.68 44.77
CA LYS A 570 2.17 -17.26 46.09
C LYS A 570 2.73 -18.68 46.21
N GLN A 571 2.54 -19.52 45.18
CA GLN A 571 3.11 -20.88 45.17
C GLN A 571 4.64 -20.85 45.16
N PHE A 572 5.24 -19.96 44.38
CA PHE A 572 6.69 -19.78 44.37
C PHE A 572 7.24 -19.36 45.74
N VAL A 573 6.60 -18.38 46.39
CA VAL A 573 6.98 -17.93 47.74
C VAL A 573 6.82 -19.05 48.77
N LYS A 574 5.71 -19.79 48.73
CA LYS A 574 5.49 -20.93 49.63
C LYS A 574 6.55 -22.02 49.46
N HIS A 575 6.89 -22.35 48.21
CA HIS A 575 7.90 -23.37 47.91
C HIS A 575 9.30 -22.96 48.38
N THR A 576 9.68 -21.69 48.17
CA THR A 576 10.97 -21.16 48.64
C THR A 576 11.08 -21.15 50.17
N GLN A 577 10.01 -20.80 50.89
CA GLN A 577 9.97 -20.85 52.35
C GLN A 577 10.09 -22.29 52.89
N ASN A 578 9.35 -23.26 52.32
CA ASN A 578 9.39 -24.65 52.76
C ASN A 578 10.78 -25.30 52.59
N ASN A 579 11.50 -24.95 51.52
CA ASN A 579 12.85 -25.47 51.30
C ASN A 579 13.88 -24.87 52.26
N GLN A 580 13.71 -23.63 52.71
CA GLN A 580 14.59 -23.04 53.73
C GLN A 580 14.45 -23.70 55.11
N ILE A 581 13.23 -24.16 55.45
CA ILE A 581 12.95 -24.87 56.71
C ILE A 581 13.61 -26.26 56.68
N LYS A 582 13.45 -27.01 55.58
CA LYS A 582 14.06 -28.35 55.42
C LYS A 582 15.59 -28.38 55.33
N THR A 583 16.25 -27.25 55.10
CA THR A 583 17.72 -27.14 55.14
C THR A 583 18.28 -26.72 56.50
N LYS A 584 17.41 -26.35 57.44
CA LYS A 584 17.80 -26.01 58.82
C LYS A 584 17.67 -27.20 59.79
N ASP A 585 16.80 -28.15 59.46
CA ASP A 585 16.75 -29.49 60.06
C ASP A 585 17.76 -30.40 59.34
#